data_AF-A0A3M4W6Y0-F1
#
_entry.id   AF-A0A3M4W6Y0-F1
#
_cell.length_a   1.000
_cell.length_b   1.000
_cell.length_c   1.000
_cell.angle_alpha   90.00
_cell.angle_beta   90.00
_cell.angle_gamma   90.00
#
_symmetry.space_group_name_H-M   'P 1'
#
loop_
_entity.id
_entity.type
_entity.pdbx_description
1 polymer ?
#
loop_
_entity_poly.entity_id
_entity_poly.type
_entity_poly.pdbx_seq_one_letter_code
_entity_poly.pdbx_strand_id
1 'polypeptide(L)' 'MKDRSHDEAMAELFRADPAYAAELLAEIVCDGDAEELAILERQLSLPLP' A
#
# COMPACT_ATOMS: atom_id res chain seq x y z
N MET A 1 7.98 14.72 -3.87
CA MET A 1 8.98 13.67 -4.21
C MET A 1 9.07 12.60 -3.13
N LYS A 2 8.94 12.93 -1.84
CA LYS A 2 8.90 11.92 -0.76
C LYS A 2 7.77 10.90 -0.93
N ASP A 3 6.60 11.32 -1.40
CA ASP A 3 5.45 10.41 -1.53
C ASP A 3 5.67 9.34 -2.59
N ARG A 4 6.24 9.68 -3.76
CA ARG A 4 6.62 8.67 -4.77
C ARG A 4 7.62 7.65 -4.23
N SER A 5 8.66 8.13 -3.52
CA SER A 5 9.67 7.24 -2.94
C SER A 5 9.08 6.37 -1.82
N HIS A 6 8.11 6.88 -1.07
CA HIS A 6 7.40 6.10 -0.06
C HIS A 6 6.50 5.05 -0.72
N ASP A 7 5.76 5.42 -1.75
CA ASP A 7 4.88 4.50 -2.46
C ASP A 7 5.65 3.38 -3.18
N GLU A 8 6.81 3.70 -3.75
CA GLU A 8 7.73 2.71 -4.33
C GLU A 8 8.25 1.74 -3.26
N ALA A 9 8.67 2.24 -2.10
CA ALA A 9 9.13 1.39 -0.99
C ALA A 9 8.02 0.48 -0.44
N MET A 10 6.79 1.00 -0.33
CA MET A 10 5.64 0.20 0.09
C MET A 10 5.24 -0.82 -0.98
N ALA A 11 5.31 -0.47 -2.26
CA ALA A 11 5.08 -1.41 -3.35
C ALA A 11 6.07 -2.59 -3.35
N GLU A 12 7.35 -2.31 -3.09
CA GLU A 12 8.38 -3.35 -2.90
C GLU A 12 8.06 -4.25 -1.70
N LEU A 13 7.69 -3.64 -0.56
CA LEU A 13 7.32 -4.36 0.65
C LEU A 13 6.11 -5.26 0.44
N PHE A 14 5.05 -4.77 -0.21
CA PHE A 14 3.84 -5.56 -0.47
C PHE A 14 4.08 -6.72 -1.44
N ARG A 15 5.04 -6.59 -2.37
CA ARG A 15 5.44 -7.73 -3.21
C ARG A 15 6.30 -8.74 -2.47
N ALA A 16 7.16 -8.27 -1.58
CA ALA A 16 7.99 -9.14 -0.75
C ALA A 16 7.15 -9.89 0.30
N ASP A 17 6.12 -9.24 0.83
CA ASP A 17 5.19 -9.79 1.81
C ASP A 17 3.71 -9.47 1.48
N PRO A 18 3.08 -10.31 0.65
CA PRO A 18 1.67 -10.16 0.34
C PRO A 18 0.74 -10.41 1.54
N ALA A 19 1.20 -11.11 2.58
CA ALA A 19 0.39 -11.36 3.78
C ALA A 19 0.26 -10.07 4.59
N TYR A 20 1.36 -9.34 4.78
CA TYR A 20 1.35 -8.01 5.39
C TYR A 20 0.42 -7.04 4.64
N ALA A 21 0.47 -7.04 3.30
CA ALA A 21 -0.42 -6.20 2.49
C ALA A 21 -1.91 -6.52 2.72
N ALA A 22 -2.25 -7.80 2.88
CA ALA A 22 -3.62 -8.24 3.16
C ALA A 22 -4.08 -7.88 4.58
N GLU A 23 -3.20 -7.99 5.57
CA GLU A 23 -3.47 -7.55 6.95
C GLU A 23 -3.73 -6.05 7.01
N LEU A 24 -2.86 -5.25 6.38
CA LEU A 24 -3.03 -3.80 6.32
C LEU A 24 -4.31 -3.39 5.60
N LEU A 25 -4.67 -4.08 4.50
CA LEU A 25 -5.94 -3.86 3.81
C LEU A 25 -7.14 -4.14 4.74
N ALA A 26 -7.09 -5.20 5.53
CA ALA A 26 -8.15 -5.55 6.45
C ALA A 26 -8.32 -4.52 7.58
N GLU A 27 -7.21 -3.99 8.11
CA GLU A 27 -7.21 -2.92 9.09
C GLU A 27 -7.85 -1.64 8.53
N ILE A 28 -7.39 -1.17 7.37
CA ILE A 28 -7.89 0.06 6.74
C ILE A 28 -9.39 -0.04 6.41
N VAL A 29 -9.84 -1.20 5.91
CA VAL A 29 -11.25 -1.44 5.62
C VAL A 29 -12.09 -1.47 6.90
N CYS A 30 -11.54 -1.99 8.00
CA CYS A 30 -12.21 -2.00 9.30
C CYS A 30 -12.34 -0.59 9.89
N ASP A 31 -11.30 0.23 9.76
CA ASP A 31 -11.29 1.61 10.26
C ASP A 31 -12.11 2.56 9.37
N GLY A 32 -12.35 2.17 8.11
CA GLY A 32 -13.18 2.92 7.16
C GLY A 32 -12.48 4.15 6.59
N ASP A 33 -11.15 4.17 6.59
CA ASP A 33 -10.36 5.29 6.09
C ASP A 33 -10.22 5.21 4.55
N ALA A 34 -10.99 6.04 3.87
CA ALA A 34 -10.98 6.12 2.41
C ALA A 34 -9.70 6.76 1.84
N GLU A 35 -9.01 7.61 2.60
CA GLU A 35 -7.75 8.21 2.16
C GLU A 35 -6.62 7.18 2.21
N GLU A 36 -6.52 6.42 3.31
CA GLU A 36 -5.54 5.35 3.43
C GLU A 36 -5.78 4.21 2.43
N LEU A 37 -7.04 3.87 2.16
CA LEU A 37 -7.37 2.88 1.13
C LEU A 37 -6.89 3.31 -0.26
N ALA A 38 -7.11 4.59 -0.62
CA ALA A 38 -6.66 5.12 -1.91
C ALA A 38 -5.12 5.16 -2.03
N ILE A 39 -4.42 5.37 -0.91
CA ILE A 39 -2.96 5.27 -0.86
C ILE A 39 -2.52 3.82 -1.07
N LEU A 40 -3.11 2.88 -0.33
CA LEU A 40 -2.77 1.45 -0.43
C LEU A 40 -2.99 0.91 -1.85
N GLU A 41 -4.13 1.25 -2.48
CA GLU A 41 -4.42 0.85 -3.87
C GLU A 41 -3.37 1.37 -4.87
N ARG A 42 -2.89 2.61 -4.67
CA ARG A 42 -1.81 3.21 -5.48
C ARG A 42 -0.51 2.44 -5.36
N GLN A 43 -0.15 2.06 -4.13
CA GLN A 43 1.07 1.32 -3.83
C GLN A 43 1.02 -0.11 -4.40
N LEU A 44 -0.13 -0.78 -4.30
CA LEU A 44 -0.34 -2.10 -4.90
C LEU A 44 -0.32 -2.08 -6.44
N SER A 45 -0.81 -0.99 -7.04
CA SER A 45 -0.85 -0.81 -8.50
C SER A 45 0.46 -0.25 -9.07
N LEU A 46 1.44 0.08 -8.24
CA LEU A 46 2.67 0.73 -8.68
C LEU A 46 3.54 -0.27 -9.46
N PRO A 47 3.92 0.03 -10.72
CA PRO A 47 4.93 -0.74 -11.43
C PRO A 47 6.31 -0.48 -10.79
N LEU A 48 7.06 -1.54 -10.47
CA LEU A 48 8.45 -1.38 -10.01
C LEU A 48 9.34 -0.99 -11.19
N PRO A 49 10.36 -0.13 -10.98
CA PRO A 49 11.34 0.24 -11.99
C PRO A 49 12.22 -0.94 -12.45
#